data_AF-A0A221KBZ9-F1
#
_entry.id   AF-A0A221KBZ9-F1
#
_cell.length_a   1.000
_cell.length_b   1.000
_cell.length_c   1.000
_cell.angle_alpha   90.00
_cell.angle_beta   90.00
_cell.angle_gamma   90.00
#
_symmetry.space_group_name_H-M   'P 1'
#
loop_
_entity.id
_entity.type
_entity.pdbx_description
1 polymer ?
#
loop_
_entity_poly.entity_id
_entity_poly.type
_entity_poly.pdbx_seq_one_letter_code
_entity_poly.pdbx_strand_id
1 'polypeptide(L)' 'MDLSHPKVVCTQQPKEKWIPVKDMYRIAESKGYRISIFKISNDSCYEIYGFKDGTVVEAYFDPTTATLIKQNIAK' A
#
# COMPACT_ATOMS: atom_id res chain seq x y z
N MET A 1 13.43 11.11 -16.16
CA MET A 1 12.97 9.77 -15.73
C MET A 1 13.04 9.75 -14.22
N ASP A 2 11.88 9.85 -13.55
CA ASP A 2 11.83 10.02 -12.09
C ASP A 2 12.23 8.71 -11.39
N LEU A 3 13.42 8.71 -10.79
CA LEU A 3 14.10 7.58 -10.16
C LEU A 3 13.94 7.62 -8.63
N SER A 4 12.76 8.01 -8.13
CA SER A 4 12.57 8.27 -6.69
C SER A 4 12.11 7.05 -5.89
N HIS A 5 11.60 6.01 -6.53
CA HIS A 5 11.22 4.76 -5.87
C HIS A 5 11.66 3.57 -6.74
N PRO A 6 12.25 2.49 -6.17
CA PRO A 6 12.46 1.27 -6.93
C PRO A 6 11.11 0.84 -7.51
N LYS A 7 11.06 0.55 -8.80
CA LYS A 7 9.82 0.24 -9.54
C LYS A 7 9.16 -1.01 -8.96
N VAL A 8 8.33 -0.84 -7.95
CA VAL A 8 7.55 -1.92 -7.33
C VAL A 8 6.24 -1.99 -8.10
N VAL A 9 6.17 -2.89 -9.07
CA VAL A 9 4.92 -3.19 -9.77
C VAL A 9 4.13 -4.16 -8.91
N CYS A 10 3.01 -3.71 -8.34
CA CYS A 10 2.18 -4.60 -7.50
C CYS A 10 1.26 -5.48 -8.34
N THR A 11 0.56 -4.92 -9.33
CA THR A 11 -0.32 -5.68 -10.20
C THR A 11 -0.40 -5.10 -11.61
N GLN A 12 -0.78 -5.94 -12.57
CA GLN A 12 -1.14 -5.54 -13.95
C GLN A 12 -2.64 -5.78 -14.21
N GLN A 13 -3.39 -6.20 -13.20
CA GLN A 13 -4.81 -6.47 -13.34
C GLN A 13 -5.61 -5.16 -13.46
N PRO A 14 -6.74 -5.18 -14.21
CA PRO A 14 -7.59 -4.01 -14.33
C PRO A 14 -8.15 -3.59 -12.96
N LYS A 15 -8.42 -2.28 -12.80
CA LYS A 15 -8.94 -1.69 -11.56
C LYS A 15 -10.26 -2.32 -11.07
N GLU A 16 -11.00 -2.96 -11.96
CA GLU A 16 -12.23 -3.70 -11.64
C GLU A 16 -11.96 -4.92 -10.75
N LYS A 17 -10.76 -5.48 -10.80
CA LYS A 17 -10.34 -6.59 -9.93
C LYS A 17 -9.73 -6.11 -8.61
N TRP A 18 -9.62 -4.80 -8.42
CA TRP A 18 -9.02 -4.24 -7.22
C TRP A 18 -10.05 -4.26 -6.10
N ILE A 19 -9.59 -4.61 -4.91
CA ILE A 19 -10.35 -4.57 -3.68
C ILE A 19 -10.76 -3.10 -3.46
N PRO A 20 -12.03 -2.82 -3.12
CA PRO A 20 -12.46 -1.46 -2.82
C PRO A 20 -11.57 -0.83 -1.75
N VAL A 21 -11.22 0.44 -1.94
CA VAL A 21 -10.34 1.18 -1.01
C VAL A 21 -10.83 1.02 0.44
N LYS A 22 -12.14 1.13 0.68
CA LYS A 22 -12.76 0.93 2.00
C LYS A 22 -12.42 -0.42 2.65
N ASP A 23 -12.38 -1.49 1.87
CA ASP A 23 -12.04 -2.81 2.37
C ASP A 23 -10.52 -2.95 2.58
N MET A 24 -9.72 -2.31 1.72
CA MET A 24 -8.27 -2.21 1.95
C MET A 24 -7.95 -1.50 3.27
N TYR A 25 -8.68 -0.44 3.63
CA TYR A 25 -8.54 0.23 4.93
C TYR A 25 -8.72 -0.77 6.08
N ARG A 26 -9.82 -1.53 6.07
CA ARG A 26 -10.11 -2.54 7.10
C ARG A 26 -9.06 -3.64 7.16
N ILE A 27 -8.57 -4.09 5.99
CA ILE A 27 -7.54 -5.12 5.92
C ILE A 27 -6.23 -4.60 6.53
N ALA A 28 -5.82 -3.38 6.22
CA ALA A 28 -4.62 -2.78 6.80
C ALA A 28 -4.77 -2.59 8.32
N GLU A 29 -5.92 -2.10 8.78
CA GLU A 29 -6.23 -1.96 10.22
C GLU A 29 -6.18 -3.32 10.93
N SER A 30 -6.74 -4.37 10.34
CA SER A 30 -6.68 -5.73 10.89
C SER A 30 -5.25 -6.30 10.97
N LYS A 31 -4.35 -5.80 10.12
CA LYS A 31 -2.91 -6.14 10.13
C LYS A 31 -2.09 -5.25 11.08
N GLY A 32 -2.74 -4.37 11.84
CA GLY A 32 -2.12 -3.47 12.82
C GLY A 32 -1.59 -2.16 12.25
N TYR A 33 -1.96 -1.80 11.01
CA TYR A 33 -1.58 -0.52 10.42
C TYR A 33 -2.61 0.55 10.76
N ARG A 34 -2.14 1.68 11.27
CA ARG A 34 -2.94 2.89 11.42
C ARG A 34 -2.71 3.80 10.22
N ILE A 35 -3.62 3.75 9.25
CA ILE A 35 -3.52 4.51 8.01
C ILE A 35 -3.63 6.00 8.30
N SER A 36 -2.66 6.78 7.84
CA SER A 36 -2.68 8.26 7.86
C SER A 36 -2.92 8.82 6.47
N ILE A 37 -2.26 8.26 5.45
CA ILE A 37 -2.41 8.67 4.05
C ILE A 37 -2.50 7.41 3.20
N PHE A 38 -3.48 7.38 2.30
CA PHE A 38 -3.63 6.33 1.31
C PHE A 38 -3.44 6.93 -0.09
N LYS A 39 -2.56 6.33 -0.88
CA LYS A 39 -2.27 6.73 -2.26
C LYS A 39 -2.37 5.52 -3.17
N ILE A 40 -2.72 5.80 -4.42
CA ILE A 40 -2.64 4.82 -5.50
C ILE A 40 -1.43 5.21 -6.34
N SER A 41 -0.41 4.35 -6.36
CA SER A 41 0.82 4.60 -7.13
C SER A 41 0.57 4.42 -8.62
N ASN A 42 1.41 5.06 -9.43
CA ASN A 42 1.42 4.85 -10.88
C ASN A 42 1.76 3.40 -11.27
N ASP A 43 2.50 2.67 -10.41
CA ASP A 43 2.84 1.25 -10.58
C ASP A 43 1.74 0.28 -10.08
N SER A 44 0.50 0.78 -10.00
CA SER A 44 -0.69 -0.02 -9.62
C SER A 44 -0.60 -0.63 -8.22
N CYS A 45 -0.08 0.13 -7.27
CA CYS A 45 0.00 -0.24 -5.85
C CYS A 45 -0.95 0.59 -5.00
N TYR A 46 -1.39 0.01 -3.88
CA TYR A 46 -1.94 0.75 -2.76
C TYR A 46 -0.82 1.12 -1.79
N GLU A 47 -0.41 2.38 -1.85
CA GLU A 47 0.55 2.99 -0.93
C GLU A 47 -0.16 3.45 0.33
N ILE A 48 0.26 2.90 1.45
CA ILE A 48 -0.26 3.21 2.78
C ILE A 48 0.85 3.82 3.60
N TYR A 49 0.70 5.09 3.94
CA TYR A 49 1.52 5.76 4.94
C TYR A 49 0.77 5.76 6.26
N GLY A 50 1.41 5.32 7.31
CA GLY A 50 0.74 5.21 8.59
C GLY A 50 1.70 4.87 9.71
N PHE A 51 1.14 4.40 10.82
CA PHE A 51 1.89 3.92 11.95
C PHE A 51 1.66 2.44 12.16
N LYS A 52 2.73 1.70 12.46
CA LYS A 52 2.67 0.31 12.86
C LYS A 52 3.72 0.05 13.93
N ASP A 53 3.30 -0.60 15.02
CA ASP A 53 4.17 -0.93 16.15
C ASP A 53 4.95 0.29 16.71
N GLY A 54 4.32 1.48 16.69
CA GLY A 54 4.92 2.73 17.17
C GLY A 54 5.88 3.42 16.18
N THR A 55 6.09 2.85 14.99
CA THR A 55 6.95 3.44 13.94
C THR A 55 6.12 3.93 12.76
N VAL A 56 6.57 5.00 12.10
CA VAL A 56 5.98 5.43 10.84
C VAL A 56 6.40 4.45 9.75
N VAL A 57 5.44 3.93 9.00
CA VAL A 57 5.69 2.97 7.93
C VAL A 57 5.04 3.44 6.64
N GLU A 58 5.72 3.17 5.54
CA GLU A 58 5.23 3.25 4.17
C GLU A 58 5.12 1.82 3.65
N ALA A 59 3.89 1.38 3.40
CA ALA A 59 3.58 0.02 3.01
C ALA A 59 2.90 0.01 1.63
N TYR A 60 3.44 -0.80 0.72
CA TYR A 60 2.91 -1.02 -0.62
C TYR A 60 2.16 -2.33 -0.64
N PHE A 61 0.88 -2.27 -0.98
CA PHE A 61 0.01 -3.44 -1.08
C PHE A 61 -0.44 -3.68 -2.51
N ASP A 62 -0.57 -4.95 -2.86
CA ASP A 62 -1.25 -5.37 -4.07
C ASP A 62 -2.75 -5.10 -3.92
N PRO A 63 -3.35 -4.26 -4.78
CA PRO A 63 -4.75 -3.90 -4.66
C PRO A 63 -5.70 -5.06 -4.97
N THR A 64 -5.27 -6.16 -5.60
CA THR A 64 -6.16 -7.29 -5.95
C THR A 64 -6.15 -8.37 -4.87
N THR A 65 -5.05 -8.50 -4.13
CA THR A 65 -4.89 -9.52 -3.09
C THR A 65 -4.75 -8.95 -1.67
N ALA A 66 -4.58 -7.63 -1.53
CA ALA A 66 -4.18 -6.96 -0.28
C ALA A 66 -2.91 -7.54 0.36
N THR A 67 -2.02 -8.10 -0.47
CA THR A 67 -0.73 -8.65 -0.04
C THR A 67 0.27 -7.52 0.12
N LEU A 68 1.01 -7.52 1.23
CA LEU A 68 2.11 -6.58 1.43
C LEU A 68 3.25 -6.94 0.49
N ILE A 69 3.54 -6.06 -0.47
CA ILE A 69 4.65 -6.24 -1.42
C ILE A 69 5.94 -5.67 -0.85
N LYS A 70 5.86 -4.50 -0.22
CA LYS A 70 7.02 -3.84 0.39
C LYS A 70 6.59 -3.01 1.58
N GLN A 71 7.43 -2.96 2.61
CA GLN A 71 7.27 -2.02 3.73
C GLN A 71 8.61 -1.36 4.01
N ASN A 72 8.60 -0.03 4.04
CA ASN A 72 9.70 0.78 4.55
C ASN A 72 9.30 1.36 5.90
N ILE A 73 10.23 1.37 6.85
CA ILE A 73 10.07 2.15 8.08
C ILE A 73 10.60 3.53 7.76
N ALA A 74 9.75 4.56 7.85
CA ALA A 74 10.19 5.94 7.69
C ALA A 74 11.07 6.28 8.89
N LYS A 75 12.32 6.66 8.61
CA LYS A 75 13.35 6.95 9.60
C LYS A 75 13.29 8.39 10.08
#